data_AF-A0AAT9LC97-F1
#
_entry.id   AF-A0AAT9LC97-F1
#
_cell.length_a   1.000
_cell.length_b   1.000
_cell.length_c   1.000
_cell.angle_alpha   90.00
_cell.angle_beta   90.00
_cell.angle_gamma   90.00
#
_symmetry.space_group_name_H-M   'P 1'
#
loop_
_entity.id
_entity.type
_entity.pdbx_description
1 polymer ?
#
loop_
_entity_poly.entity_id
_entity_poly.type
_entity_poly.pdbx_seq_one_letter_code
_entity_poly.pdbx_strand_id
1 'polypeptide(L)'
;MKRATIIGLAVLFTVGLAVPALAQGFKGGAWCGGLLGLGRDPAALADVIAGLGLSDDQVANIQSLQQTGFEKLQSIREAVWKKQQELRSMLWQKNPDKNAISAKWDELRQLRQQMNDLMQELRNQMQSVLTQEQLNKLQQNRPCGRGRWGANGQNRPAARPFSSNL
;
A
#
# COMPACT_ATOMS: atom_id res chain seq x y z
N MET A 1 -7.68 -55.62 52.78
CA MET A 1 -6.86 -56.19 51.67
C MET A 1 -6.56 -55.05 50.71
N LYS A 2 -5.44 -54.33 50.85
CA LYS A 2 -4.14 -54.53 50.17
C LYS A 2 -4.21 -54.56 48.62
N ARG A 3 -3.74 -53.45 48.02
CA ARG A 3 -2.88 -53.30 46.82
C ARG A 3 -3.52 -53.19 45.42
N ALA A 4 -3.45 -51.99 44.83
CA ALA A 4 -2.74 -51.64 43.57
C ALA A 4 -3.19 -50.23 43.10
N THR A 5 -2.47 -49.13 43.40
CA THR A 5 -1.47 -48.45 42.52
C THR A 5 -2.03 -48.00 41.17
N ILE A 6 -2.38 -46.71 40.98
CA ILE A 6 -1.53 -45.63 40.41
C ILE A 6 -1.01 -45.93 39.00
N ILE A 7 -1.63 -45.31 37.98
CA ILE A 7 -1.01 -44.69 36.78
C ILE A 7 -1.99 -43.56 36.39
N GLY A 8 -1.78 -42.30 36.71
CA GLY A 8 -0.80 -41.37 36.12
C GLY A 8 -1.61 -40.26 35.43
N LEU A 9 -2.04 -39.20 36.12
CA LEU A 9 -1.30 -37.96 36.40
C LEU A 9 -0.64 -37.36 35.14
N ALA A 10 -1.11 -36.14 34.82
CA ALA A 10 -0.44 -35.11 34.02
C ALA A 10 -0.38 -35.29 32.50
N VAL A 11 -1.39 -34.72 31.81
CA VAL A 11 -1.12 -33.80 30.69
C VAL A 11 -2.05 -32.60 30.82
N LEU A 12 -1.81 -31.82 31.88
CA LEU A 12 -2.13 -30.40 31.93
C LEU A 12 -0.81 -29.71 31.54
N PHE A 13 -0.58 -29.59 30.24
CA PHE A 13 0.51 -28.78 29.70
C PHE A 13 -0.01 -28.03 28.48
N THR A 14 -0.46 -26.81 28.77
CA THR A 14 -0.32 -25.62 27.95
C THR A 14 0.46 -25.81 26.65
N VAL A 15 -0.21 -25.63 25.52
CA VAL A 15 0.36 -24.83 24.43
C VAL A 15 -0.78 -23.98 23.87
N GLY A 16 -0.83 -22.73 24.35
CA GLY A 16 -1.41 -21.66 23.57
C GLY A 16 -0.59 -21.50 22.30
N LEU A 17 -1.16 -21.90 21.17
CA LEU A 17 -0.80 -21.31 19.89
C LEU A 17 -1.98 -20.42 19.51
N ALA A 18 -2.00 -19.22 20.11
CA ALA A 18 -2.40 -18.08 19.33
C ALA A 18 -1.43 -18.09 18.15
N VAL A 19 -1.89 -18.58 17.01
CA VAL A 19 -1.17 -18.39 15.76
C VAL A 19 -1.39 -16.90 15.49
N PRO A 20 -0.39 -15.99 15.65
CA PRO A 20 -0.41 -14.83 14.80
C PRO A 20 -0.29 -15.42 13.41
N ALA A 21 -1.45 -15.61 12.75
CA ALA A 21 -1.47 -15.80 11.32
C ALA A 21 -0.56 -14.69 10.82
N LEU A 22 0.48 -15.08 10.11
CA LEU A 22 1.49 -14.20 9.56
C LEU A 22 0.78 -13.21 8.64
N ALA A 23 0.20 -12.17 9.23
CA ALA A 23 0.05 -10.86 8.64
C ALA A 23 1.46 -10.27 8.62
N GLN A 24 2.36 -10.94 7.92
CA GLN A 24 3.35 -10.24 7.13
C GLN A 24 2.57 -9.52 6.04
N GLY A 25 1.78 -8.52 6.47
CA GLY A 25 1.48 -7.38 5.65
C GLY A 25 2.83 -6.96 5.10
N PHE A 26 2.87 -6.80 3.78
CA PHE A 26 4.00 -6.25 3.08
C PHE A 26 4.47 -5.06 3.93
N LYS A 27 5.64 -5.15 4.58
CA LYS A 27 6.25 -4.03 5.31
C LYS A 27 6.65 -2.99 4.26
N GLY A 28 5.63 -2.40 3.64
CA GLY A 28 5.71 -1.25 2.79
C GLY A 28 6.22 -0.19 3.71
N GLY A 29 7.43 0.25 3.44
CA GLY A 29 8.05 1.22 4.31
C GLY A 29 7.25 2.48 4.52
N ALA A 30 7.80 3.39 5.30
CA ALA A 30 7.21 4.68 5.63
C ALA A 30 6.66 5.49 4.43
N TRP A 31 7.04 5.13 3.21
CA TRP A 31 6.65 5.76 1.95
C TRP A 31 5.70 4.96 1.06
N CYS A 32 5.59 3.64 1.22
CA CYS A 32 4.85 2.75 0.29
C CYS A 32 3.63 2.06 0.93
N GLY A 33 3.48 2.18 2.24
CA GLY A 33 2.40 1.55 3.01
C GLY A 33 2.31 2.02 4.46
N GLY A 34 3.34 2.72 4.96
CA GLY A 34 3.31 3.42 6.25
C GLY A 34 2.92 4.90 6.14
N LEU A 35 3.54 5.76 6.95
CA LEU A 35 3.17 7.16 7.20
C LEU A 35 2.76 8.00 5.98
N LEU A 36 3.51 7.95 4.87
CA LEU A 36 3.27 8.77 3.67
C LEU A 36 2.55 8.03 2.54
N GLY A 37 2.09 6.80 2.79
CA GLY A 37 1.22 6.06 1.87
C GLY A 37 -0.23 6.14 2.30
N LEU A 38 -1.15 5.91 1.36
CA LEU A 38 -2.57 5.67 1.67
C LEU A 38 -2.86 4.17 1.88
N GLY A 39 -1.87 3.42 2.35
CA GLY A 39 -2.00 2.04 2.78
C GLY A 39 -2.56 1.98 4.20
N ARG A 40 -3.55 1.12 4.44
CA ARG A 40 -4.19 0.98 5.76
C ARG A 40 -3.56 -0.15 6.56
N ASP A 41 -2.23 -0.28 6.54
CA ASP A 41 -1.54 -1.23 7.41
C ASP A 41 -1.19 -0.53 8.74
N PRO A 42 -2.01 -0.70 9.80
CA PRO A 42 -1.77 -0.05 11.08
C PRO A 42 -0.46 -0.49 11.74
N ALA A 43 0.04 -1.71 11.45
CA ALA A 43 1.32 -2.17 11.97
C ALA A 43 2.49 -1.42 11.30
N ALA A 44 2.41 -1.21 9.99
CA ALA A 44 3.41 -0.42 9.26
C ALA A 44 3.41 1.06 9.69
N LEU A 45 2.25 1.61 10.07
CA LEU A 45 2.15 2.97 10.60
C LEU A 45 2.76 3.06 12.01
N ALA A 46 2.45 2.12 12.90
CA ALA A 46 2.97 2.09 14.27
C ALA A 46 4.51 1.99 14.32
N ASP A 47 5.10 1.10 13.51
CA ASP A 47 6.56 0.95 13.40
C ASP A 47 7.23 2.28 13.01
N VAL A 48 6.59 3.07 12.15
CA VAL A 48 7.11 4.35 11.65
C VAL A 48 6.92 5.49 12.66
N ILE A 49 5.77 5.54 13.34
CA ILE A 49 5.50 6.52 14.41
C ILE A 49 6.56 6.38 15.50
N ALA A 50 6.81 5.15 15.97
CA ALA A 50 7.81 4.86 16.99
C ALA A 50 9.23 5.21 16.51
N GLY A 51 9.58 4.87 15.26
CA GLY A 51 10.90 5.15 14.69
C GLY A 51 11.21 6.63 14.47
N LEU A 52 10.18 7.47 14.30
CA LEU A 52 10.32 8.92 14.10
C LEU A 52 10.16 9.73 15.38
N GLY A 53 9.57 9.15 16.43
CA GLY A 53 9.27 9.87 17.67
C GLY A 53 8.27 11.00 17.43
N LEU A 54 7.15 10.69 16.77
CA LEU A 54 6.09 11.67 16.52
C LEU A 54 5.34 11.97 17.83
N SER A 55 4.95 13.24 18.04
CA SER A 55 4.03 13.59 19.12
C SER A 55 2.61 13.14 18.81
N ASP A 56 1.77 13.03 19.84
CA ASP A 56 0.35 12.68 19.68
C ASP A 56 -0.39 13.64 18.73
N ASP A 57 -0.08 14.93 18.80
CA ASP A 57 -0.63 15.96 17.90
C ASP A 57 -0.20 15.75 16.44
N GLN A 58 1.08 15.39 16.21
CA GLN A 58 1.57 15.08 14.86
C GLN A 58 0.89 13.83 14.30
N VAL A 59 0.69 12.80 15.14
CA VAL A 59 0.00 11.57 14.75
C VAL A 59 -1.46 11.85 14.39
N ALA A 60 -2.18 12.61 15.21
CA ALA A 60 -3.57 12.98 14.97
C ALA A 60 -3.73 13.76 13.64
N ASN A 61 -2.84 14.73 13.39
CA ASN A 61 -2.84 15.49 12.14
C ASN A 61 -2.59 14.60 10.92
N ILE A 62 -1.63 13.68 10.99
CA ILE A 62 -1.33 12.77 9.88
C ILE A 62 -2.49 11.81 9.63
N GLN A 63 -3.12 11.26 10.68
CA GLN A 63 -4.29 10.38 10.53
C GLN A 63 -5.47 11.10 9.87
N SER A 64 -5.73 12.36 10.25
CA SER A 64 -6.76 13.19 9.62
C SER A 64 -6.49 13.44 8.13
N LEU A 65 -5.24 13.74 7.78
CA LEU A 65 -4.81 13.89 6.37
C LEU A 65 -4.97 12.59 5.59
N GLN A 66 -4.58 11.45 6.17
CA GLN A 66 -4.76 10.14 5.54
C GLN A 66 -6.23 9.79 5.32
N GLN A 67 -7.11 10.09 6.28
CA GLN A 67 -8.54 9.86 6.14
C GLN A 67 -9.15 10.71 5.02
N THR A 68 -8.86 12.03 5.03
CA THR A 68 -9.29 12.94 3.97
C THR A 68 -8.76 12.50 2.61
N GLY A 69 -7.49 12.08 2.55
CA GLY A 69 -6.88 11.59 1.33
C GLY A 69 -7.51 10.31 0.81
N PHE A 70 -7.86 9.38 1.71
CA PHE A 70 -8.55 8.15 1.38
C PHE A 70 -9.93 8.43 0.80
N GLU A 71 -10.72 9.31 1.42
CA GLU A 71 -12.05 9.69 0.94
C GLU A 71 -11.99 10.29 -0.47
N LYS A 72 -11.08 11.25 -0.69
CA LYS A 72 -10.88 11.84 -2.03
C LYS A 72 -10.39 10.83 -3.05
N LEU A 73 -9.57 9.86 -2.64
CA LEU A 73 -9.04 8.83 -3.52
C LEU A 73 -10.10 7.79 -3.94
N GLN A 74 -11.09 7.51 -3.08
CA GLN A 74 -12.10 6.49 -3.38
C GLN A 74 -12.87 6.80 -4.65
N SER A 75 -13.30 8.04 -4.83
CA SER A 75 -14.03 8.47 -6.04
C SER A 75 -13.19 8.26 -7.31
N ILE A 76 -11.89 8.55 -7.26
CA ILE A 76 -10.98 8.34 -8.39
C ILE A 76 -10.79 6.84 -8.66
N ARG A 77 -10.67 6.01 -7.61
CA ARG A 77 -10.57 4.55 -7.75
C ARG A 77 -11.81 3.94 -8.37
N GLU A 78 -12.99 4.38 -7.96
CA GLU A 78 -14.26 3.95 -8.53
C GLU A 78 -14.35 4.32 -10.02
N ALA A 79 -13.96 5.56 -10.37
CA ALA A 79 -13.91 6.00 -11.76
C ALA A 79 -12.93 5.16 -12.60
N VAL A 80 -11.72 4.90 -12.07
CA VAL A 80 -10.72 4.03 -12.71
C VAL A 80 -11.27 2.63 -12.92
N TRP A 81 -11.89 2.03 -11.90
CA TRP A 81 -12.43 0.69 -11.98
C TRP A 81 -13.54 0.59 -13.02
N LYS A 82 -14.48 1.55 -13.03
CA LYS A 82 -15.56 1.62 -14.03
C LYS A 82 -14.99 1.72 -15.46
N LYS A 83 -14.03 2.61 -15.69
CA LYS A 83 -13.38 2.76 -17.01
C LYS A 83 -12.61 1.52 -17.44
N GLN A 84 -11.98 0.81 -16.50
CA GLN A 84 -11.32 -0.46 -16.79
C GLN A 84 -12.32 -1.54 -17.22
N GLN A 85 -13.51 -1.61 -16.62
CA GLN A 85 -14.55 -2.55 -17.05
C GLN A 85 -15.07 -2.19 -18.46
N GLU A 86 -15.32 -0.92 -18.73
CA GLU A 86 -15.70 -0.44 -20.07
C GLU A 86 -14.64 -0.86 -21.12
N LEU A 87 -13.36 -0.59 -20.83
CA LEU A 87 -12.25 -0.93 -21.72
C LEU A 87 -12.12 -2.44 -21.93
N ARG A 88 -12.26 -3.23 -20.86
CA ARG A 88 -12.26 -4.71 -20.95
C ARG A 88 -13.40 -5.22 -21.83
N SER A 89 -14.59 -4.63 -21.72
CA SER A 89 -15.74 -5.01 -22.54
C SER A 89 -15.52 -4.69 -24.03
N MET A 90 -14.93 -3.53 -24.35
CA MET A 90 -14.57 -3.15 -25.72
C MET A 90 -13.55 -4.10 -26.33
N LEU A 91 -12.51 -4.47 -25.57
CA LEU A 91 -11.48 -5.41 -26.03
C LEU A 91 -12.01 -6.83 -26.31
N TRP A 92 -13.16 -7.20 -25.75
CA TRP A 92 -13.78 -8.51 -25.96
C TRP A 92 -14.75 -8.55 -27.14
N GLN A 93 -14.97 -7.44 -27.83
CA GLN A 93 -15.76 -7.41 -29.05
C GLN A 93 -15.02 -8.10 -30.20
N LYS A 94 -15.77 -8.71 -31.13
CA LYS A 94 -15.21 -9.46 -32.28
C LYS A 94 -14.37 -8.58 -33.20
N ASN A 95 -14.69 -7.29 -33.31
CA ASN A 95 -13.94 -6.30 -34.07
C ASN A 95 -13.88 -4.98 -33.28
N PRO A 96 -12.90 -4.83 -32.37
CA PRO A 96 -12.83 -3.69 -31.47
C PRO A 96 -12.41 -2.41 -32.22
N ASP A 97 -13.11 -1.31 -31.97
CA ASP A 97 -12.70 0.00 -32.48
C ASP A 97 -11.47 0.52 -31.72
N LYS A 98 -10.32 0.52 -32.41
CA LYS A 98 -9.04 0.95 -31.86
C LYS A 98 -9.02 2.43 -31.47
N ASN A 99 -9.72 3.29 -32.20
CA ASN A 99 -9.76 4.72 -31.91
C ASN A 99 -10.56 4.98 -30.62
N ALA A 100 -11.70 4.29 -30.49
CA ALA A 100 -12.50 4.35 -29.26
C ALA A 100 -11.72 3.81 -28.04
N ILE A 101 -10.95 2.72 -28.21
CA ILE A 101 -10.10 2.17 -27.14
C ILE A 101 -8.98 3.14 -26.76
N SER A 102 -8.32 3.77 -27.74
CA SER A 102 -7.26 4.76 -27.47
C SER A 102 -7.78 5.95 -26.67
N ALA A 103 -8.95 6.49 -27.04
CA ALA A 103 -9.58 7.57 -26.28
C ALA A 103 -9.87 7.17 -24.82
N LYS A 104 -10.35 5.93 -24.59
CA LYS A 104 -10.57 5.39 -23.23
C LYS A 104 -9.28 5.21 -22.44
N TRP A 105 -8.17 4.85 -23.10
CA TRP A 105 -6.86 4.81 -22.46
C TRP A 105 -6.38 6.18 -22.00
N ASP A 106 -6.65 7.23 -22.78
CA ASP A 106 -6.29 8.60 -22.41
C ASP A 106 -7.13 9.10 -21.24
N GLU A 107 -8.44 8.82 -21.20
CA GLU A 107 -9.29 9.08 -20.03
C GLU A 107 -8.74 8.39 -18.77
N LEU A 108 -8.32 7.13 -18.91
CA LEU A 108 -7.73 6.38 -17.79
C LEU A 108 -6.38 6.96 -17.35
N ARG A 109 -5.57 7.47 -18.29
CA ARG A 109 -4.32 8.16 -17.98
C ARG A 109 -4.56 9.42 -17.18
N GLN A 110 -5.58 10.21 -17.54
CA GLN A 110 -5.96 11.42 -16.80
C GLN A 110 -6.41 11.10 -15.38
N LEU A 111 -7.25 10.07 -15.18
CA LEU A 111 -7.66 9.64 -13.84
C LEU A 111 -6.47 9.18 -12.97
N ARG A 112 -5.52 8.46 -13.58
CA ARG A 112 -4.28 8.06 -12.88
C ARG A 112 -3.40 9.26 -12.55
N GLN A 113 -3.35 10.27 -13.42
CA GLN A 113 -2.62 11.50 -13.15
C GLN A 113 -3.24 12.23 -11.95
N GLN A 114 -4.56 12.39 -11.92
CA GLN A 114 -5.28 12.98 -10.78
C GLN A 114 -5.01 12.23 -9.47
N MET A 115 -4.98 10.90 -9.52
CA MET A 115 -4.58 10.09 -8.36
C MET A 115 -3.15 10.39 -7.91
N ASN A 116 -2.20 10.51 -8.84
CA ASN A 116 -0.80 10.83 -8.51
C ASN A 116 -0.65 12.24 -7.93
N ASP A 117 -1.38 13.22 -8.46
CA ASP A 117 -1.35 14.61 -7.99
C ASP A 117 -1.88 14.70 -6.56
N LEU A 118 -3.01 14.04 -6.28
CA LEU A 118 -3.58 13.94 -4.94
C LEU A 118 -2.61 13.27 -3.95
N MET A 119 -1.96 12.18 -4.35
CA MET A 119 -0.96 11.51 -3.50
C MET A 119 0.23 12.40 -3.19
N GLN A 120 0.70 13.18 -4.18
CA GLN A 120 1.80 14.12 -3.98
C GLN A 120 1.40 15.27 -3.05
N GLU A 121 0.20 15.83 -3.23
CA GLU A 121 -0.34 16.88 -2.36
C GLU A 121 -0.40 16.42 -0.91
N LEU A 122 -1.01 15.25 -0.65
CA LEU A 122 -1.11 14.68 0.70
C LEU A 122 0.26 14.40 1.30
N ARG A 123 1.19 13.90 0.49
CA ARG A 123 2.57 13.66 0.92
C ARG A 123 3.27 14.94 1.34
N ASN A 124 3.08 16.03 0.61
CA ASN A 124 3.63 17.33 0.96
C ASN A 124 3.00 17.87 2.25
N GLN A 125 1.67 17.73 2.40
CA GLN A 125 0.96 18.12 3.62
C GLN A 125 1.47 17.33 4.84
N MET A 126 1.57 16.01 4.75
CA MET A 126 2.09 15.18 5.82
C MET A 126 3.56 15.51 6.16
N GLN A 127 4.39 15.82 5.16
CA GLN A 127 5.77 16.25 5.39
C GLN A 127 5.87 17.58 6.15
N SER A 128 4.94 18.51 5.91
CA SER A 128 4.91 19.79 6.62
C SER A 128 4.57 19.68 8.12
N VAL A 129 3.99 18.55 8.56
CA VAL A 129 3.74 18.26 9.98
C VAL A 129 5.01 17.81 10.70
N LEU A 130 6.01 17.31 9.97
CA LEU A 130 7.23 16.73 10.50
C LEU A 130 8.32 17.80 10.70
N THR A 131 9.15 17.61 11.72
CA THR A 131 10.37 18.41 11.88
C THR A 131 11.42 18.01 10.85
N GLN A 132 12.40 18.89 10.62
CA GLN A 132 13.49 18.59 9.67
C GLN A 132 14.28 17.33 10.08
N GLU A 133 14.46 17.09 11.37
CA GLU A 133 15.12 15.88 11.87
C GLU A 133 14.29 14.62 11.58
N GLN A 134 12.97 14.68 11.79
CA GLN A 134 12.06 13.59 11.47
C GLN A 134 12.02 13.31 9.96
N LEU A 135 12.03 14.36 9.13
CA LEU A 135 12.13 14.23 7.67
C LEU A 135 13.43 13.55 7.24
N ASN A 136 14.55 13.90 7.85
CA ASN A 136 15.85 13.28 7.54
C ASN A 136 15.83 11.77 7.90
N LYS A 137 15.30 11.41 9.08
CA LYS A 137 15.12 9.99 9.49
C LYS A 137 14.19 9.25 8.53
N LEU A 138 13.10 9.89 8.12
CA LEU A 138 12.15 9.34 7.17
C LEU A 138 12.79 9.07 5.80
N GLN A 139 13.65 9.95 5.31
CA GLN A 139 14.38 9.78 4.05
C GLN A 139 15.43 8.66 4.11
N GLN A 140 16.11 8.49 5.25
CA GLN A 140 17.06 7.41 5.45
C GLN A 140 16.36 6.05 5.48
N ASN A 141 15.15 6.00 6.04
CA ASN A 141 14.33 4.81 6.13
C ASN A 141 13.43 4.59 4.90
N ARG A 142 13.89 4.90 3.68
CA ARG A 142 13.15 4.70 2.41
C ARG A 142 13.18 3.23 1.95
N PRO A 143 12.09 2.44 2.10
CA PRO A 143 12.07 1.02 1.75
C PRO A 143 11.33 0.78 0.42
N CYS A 144 10.87 1.86 -0.24
CA CYS A 144 10.32 1.79 -1.58
C CYS A 144 11.42 1.40 -2.58
N GLY A 145 11.58 0.10 -2.81
CA GLY A 145 12.51 -0.43 -3.81
C GLY A 145 13.34 -1.63 -3.37
N ARG A 146 13.35 -2.02 -2.08
CA ARG A 146 14.10 -3.21 -1.60
C ARG A 146 13.25 -4.46 -1.38
N GLY A 147 12.12 -4.57 -2.09
CA GLY A 147 11.41 -5.84 -2.24
C GLY A 147 11.97 -6.62 -3.43
N ARG A 148 11.75 -7.94 -3.45
CA ARG A 148 12.16 -8.97 -4.45
C ARG A 148 11.88 -8.66 -5.94
N TRP A 149 11.33 -7.49 -6.25
CA TRP A 149 11.05 -6.97 -7.59
C TRP A 149 11.95 -5.79 -8.01
N GLY A 150 12.89 -5.35 -7.15
CA GLY A 150 13.79 -4.21 -7.40
C GLY A 150 15.21 -4.58 -7.84
N ALA A 151 15.64 -5.84 -7.71
CA ALA A 151 17.03 -6.24 -8.02
C ALA A 151 17.34 -6.30 -9.53
N ASN A 152 16.32 -6.28 -10.41
CA ASN A 152 16.50 -6.29 -11.88
C ASN A 152 16.08 -4.97 -12.56
N GLY A 153 16.01 -3.86 -11.81
CA GLY A 153 15.59 -2.55 -12.35
C GLY A 153 16.66 -1.80 -13.13
N GLN A 154 17.95 -2.07 -12.87
CA GLN A 154 19.06 -1.37 -13.53
C GLN A 154 19.36 -1.86 -14.96
N ASN A 155 18.70 -2.94 -15.41
CA ASN A 155 18.86 -3.51 -16.75
C ASN A 155 17.52 -3.65 -17.50
N ARG A 156 16.51 -2.83 -17.17
CA ARG A 156 15.34 -2.70 -18.06
C ARG A 156 15.69 -1.67 -19.13
N PRO A 157 15.75 -2.04 -20.43
CA PRO A 157 15.78 -1.03 -21.47
C PRO A 157 14.59 -0.10 -21.23
N ALA A 158 14.82 1.22 -21.42
CA ALA A 158 13.80 2.26 -21.30
C ALA A 158 12.48 1.74 -21.86
N ALA A 159 11.40 1.89 -21.07
CA ALA A 159 10.08 1.39 -21.39
C ALA A 159 9.85 1.46 -22.89
N ARG A 160 9.75 0.30 -23.56
CA ARG A 160 9.44 0.29 -24.99
C ARG A 160 8.16 1.13 -25.13
N PRO A 161 8.15 2.14 -26.01
CA PRO A 161 6.90 2.84 -26.30
C PRO A 161 5.88 1.75 -26.63
N PHE A 162 4.69 1.86 -26.06
CA PHE A 162 3.60 0.93 -26.33
C PHE A 162 3.41 0.91 -27.85
N SER A 163 3.95 -0.13 -28.50
CA SER A 163 3.91 -0.27 -29.94
C SER A 163 2.47 -0.50 -30.30
N SER A 164 1.84 0.54 -30.83
CA SER A 164 0.54 0.49 -31.48
C SER A 164 0.70 -0.26 -32.81
N ASN A 165 0.88 -1.58 -32.73
CA ASN A 165 0.72 -2.46 -33.87
C ASN A 165 -0.33 -3.51 -33.50
N LEU A 166 -1.59 -3.08 -33.63
CA LEU A 166 -2.66 -3.93 -34.11
C LEU A 166 -3.32 -3.18 -35.25
#